data_AF-A0ABD0N9Q4-F1
#
_entry.id   AF-A0ABD0N9Q4-F1
#
_cell.length_a   1.000
_cell.length_b   1.000
_cell.length_c   1.000
_cell.angle_alpha   90.00
_cell.angle_beta   90.00
_cell.angle_gamma   90.00
#
_symmetry.space_group_name_H-M   'P 1'
#
loop_
_entity.id
_entity.type
_entity.pdbx_description
1 polymer ?
#
loop_
_entity_poly.entity_id
_entity_poly.type
_entity_poly.pdbx_seq_one_letter_code
_entity_poly.pdbx_strand_id
1 'polypeptide(L)'
;GGDDSHGQVEIFSLNRPTPRSVKSFSLGSPVLCLEYITEPSTDEELEIQSSEVLSKIGNTICVGLLDGNILVYGSVDTAAQCLLTFCNPEGCPVLCLKHSANFLFAGLSNGK
;
A
#
# COMPACT_ATOMS: atom_id res chain seq x y z
N GLY A 1 -0.23 13.50 -27.72
CA GLY A 1 -0.22 12.06 -28.04
C GLY A 1 0.34 11.36 -26.83
N GLY A 2 -0.45 10.46 -26.25
CA GLY A 2 -0.09 9.57 -25.13
C GLY A 2 0.29 10.31 -23.84
N ASP A 3 -0.70 10.75 -23.05
CA ASP A 3 -0.45 11.15 -21.67
C ASP A 3 -0.29 9.84 -20.87
N ASP A 4 0.94 9.32 -20.83
CA ASP A 4 1.30 8.17 -20.01
C ASP A 4 1.24 8.62 -18.54
N SER A 5 0.02 8.67 -17.98
CA SER A 5 -0.24 9.12 -16.62
C SER A 5 0.26 8.08 -15.62
N HIS A 6 1.58 8.06 -15.39
CA HIS A 6 2.21 7.19 -14.42
C HIS A 6 2.05 7.75 -13.00
N GLY A 7 1.84 6.87 -12.03
CA GLY A 7 1.87 7.22 -10.62
C GLY A 7 3.28 7.11 -10.04
N GLN A 8 3.54 7.76 -8.92
CA GLN A 8 4.77 7.59 -8.16
C GLN A 8 4.46 7.67 -6.66
N VAL A 9 5.14 6.86 -5.87
CA VAL A 9 5.16 6.97 -4.42
C VAL A 9 6.59 7.30 -3.99
N GLU A 10 6.71 8.23 -3.05
CA GLU A 10 7.98 8.63 -2.46
C GLU A 10 7.87 8.59 -0.94
N ILE A 11 8.85 7.96 -0.31
CA ILE A 11 8.93 7.78 1.14
C ILE A 11 10.00 8.72 1.66
N PHE A 12 9.64 9.54 2.64
CA PHE A 12 10.54 10.48 3.28
C PHE A 12 10.81 10.05 4.73
N SER A 13 12.07 10.12 5.14
CA SER A 13 12.45 10.04 6.54
C SER A 13 12.31 11.40 7.21
N LEU A 14 11.64 11.42 8.36
CA LEU A 14 11.46 12.59 9.21
C LEU A 14 12.40 12.58 10.44
N ASN A 15 13.42 11.71 10.44
CA ASN A 15 14.40 11.61 11.54
C ASN A 15 15.36 12.82 11.63
N ARG A 16 15.19 13.82 10.76
CA ARG A 16 15.95 15.08 10.73
C ARG A 16 14.97 16.24 10.47
N PRO A 17 15.34 17.49 10.81
CA PRO A 17 14.47 18.66 10.59
C PRO A 17 14.07 18.87 9.12
N THR A 18 14.93 18.46 8.18
CA THR A 18 14.61 18.46 6.74
C THR A 18 14.24 17.03 6.31
N PRO A 19 13.01 16.81 5.79
CA PRO A 19 12.61 15.52 5.25
C PRO A 19 13.59 15.06 4.16
N ARG A 20 14.01 13.80 4.23
CA ARG A 20 14.91 13.20 3.24
C ARG A 20 14.19 12.07 2.52
N SER A 21 14.12 12.12 1.20
CA SER A 21 13.66 10.97 0.40
C SER A 21 14.56 9.77 0.65
N VAL A 22 13.96 8.63 0.98
CA VAL A 22 14.67 7.37 1.29
C VAL A 22 14.35 6.25 0.32
N LYS A 23 13.19 6.31 -0.34
CA LYS A 23 12.75 5.31 -1.31
C LYS A 23 11.71 5.93 -2.23
N SER A 24 11.74 5.53 -3.50
CA SER A 24 10.69 5.88 -4.45
C SER A 24 10.46 4.73 -5.42
N PHE A 25 9.24 4.63 -5.92
CA PHE A 25 8.86 3.67 -6.94
C PHE A 25 7.74 4.22 -7.84
N SER A 26 7.85 3.89 -9.13
CA SER A 26 6.90 4.29 -10.16
C SER A 26 5.82 3.24 -10.37
N LEU A 27 4.65 3.68 -10.81
CA LEU A 27 3.43 2.89 -10.93
C LEU A 27 2.81 3.07 -12.31
N GLY A 28 2.13 2.02 -12.79
CA GLY A 28 1.52 2.00 -14.12
C GLY A 28 0.28 2.90 -14.28
N SER A 29 -0.26 3.44 -13.19
CA SER A 29 -1.48 4.24 -13.16
C SER A 29 -1.42 5.30 -12.04
N PRO A 30 -2.16 6.42 -12.12
CA PRO A 30 -2.15 7.45 -11.10
C PRO A 30 -2.61 6.93 -9.73
N VAL A 31 -1.93 7.40 -8.67
CA VAL A 31 -2.28 7.09 -7.28
C VAL A 31 -3.41 7.98 -6.82
N LEU A 32 -4.47 7.38 -6.29
CA LEU A 32 -5.62 8.12 -5.76
C LEU A 32 -5.71 8.06 -4.24
N CYS A 33 -5.25 6.97 -3.63
CA CYS A 33 -5.22 6.82 -2.17
C CYS A 33 -4.12 5.88 -1.70
N LEU A 34 -3.76 5.98 -0.43
CA LEU A 34 -2.74 5.14 0.21
C LEU A 34 -3.15 4.86 1.66
N GLU A 35 -2.88 3.65 2.14
CA GLU A 35 -3.00 3.26 3.56
C GLU A 35 -1.67 2.62 3.99
N TYR A 36 -1.12 3.10 5.12
CA TYR A 36 0.06 2.51 5.75
C TYR A 36 -0.38 1.58 6.88
N ILE A 37 -0.01 0.30 6.77
CA ILE A 37 -0.39 -0.73 7.71
C ILE A 37 0.84 -1.12 8.51
N THR A 38 0.81 -0.81 9.80
CA THR A 38 1.83 -1.27 10.74
C THR A 38 1.50 -2.66 11.24
N GLU A 39 2.52 -3.50 11.43
CA GLU A 39 2.31 -4.72 12.21
C GLU A 39 1.75 -4.36 13.59
N PRO A 40 0.78 -5.11 14.12
CA PRO A 40 0.33 -4.91 15.49
C PRO A 40 1.52 -5.11 16.43
N SER A 41 1.71 -4.17 17.37
CA SER A 41 2.67 -4.36 18.44
C SER A 41 2.32 -5.63 19.19
N THR A 42 3.32 -6.47 19.47
CA THR A 42 3.20 -7.77 20.17
C THR A 42 2.51 -7.74 21.54
N ASP A 43 2.09 -6.58 22.02
CA ASP A 43 1.37 -6.41 23.28
C ASP A 43 -0.14 -6.74 23.20
N GLU A 44 -0.72 -6.94 22.01
CA GLU A 44 -2.19 -7.10 21.86
C GLU A 44 -2.71 -8.38 21.18
N GLU A 45 -1.89 -9.39 20.86
CA GLU A 45 -2.45 -10.64 20.29
C GLU A 45 -1.86 -11.91 20.90
N LEU A 46 -2.51 -12.34 21.99
CA LEU A 46 -2.58 -13.74 22.38
C LEU A 46 -3.31 -14.52 21.28
N GLU A 47 -2.68 -15.60 20.82
CA GLU A 47 -3.26 -16.70 20.06
C GLU A 47 -3.71 -16.37 18.62
N ILE A 48 -2.86 -16.68 17.63
CA ILE A 48 -3.18 -17.57 16.49
C ILE A 48 -1.87 -18.01 15.84
N GLN A 49 -1.65 -19.33 15.84
CA GLN A 49 -0.51 -20.02 15.23
C GLN A 49 -0.58 -19.94 13.69
N SER A 50 -0.16 -18.82 13.11
CA SER A 50 0.18 -18.68 11.68
C SER A 50 1.24 -17.60 11.41
N SER A 51 1.82 -17.04 12.48
CA SER A 51 2.59 -15.78 12.52
C SER A 51 3.97 -15.80 11.83
N GLU A 52 4.57 -16.96 11.58
CA GLU A 52 5.98 -17.02 11.12
C GLU A 52 6.22 -16.47 9.71
N VAL A 53 5.22 -16.49 8.82
CA VAL A 53 5.34 -15.96 7.45
C VAL A 53 4.99 -14.47 7.39
N LEU A 54 4.03 -14.03 8.20
CA LEU A 54 3.61 -12.62 8.30
C LEU A 54 4.67 -11.74 8.98
N SER A 55 5.36 -12.28 10.01
CA SER A 55 6.42 -11.58 10.75
C SER A 55 7.65 -11.20 9.89
N LYS A 56 7.75 -11.69 8.65
CA LYS A 56 8.82 -11.34 7.72
C LYS A 56 8.50 -10.16 6.81
N ILE A 57 7.23 -9.78 6.68
CA ILE A 57 6.78 -8.79 5.71
C ILE A 57 6.89 -7.37 6.30
N GLY A 58 6.82 -7.22 7.63
CA GLY A 58 6.93 -5.92 8.28
C GLY A 58 5.77 -5.01 7.92
N ASN A 59 5.96 -3.70 8.12
CA ASN A 59 4.96 -2.71 7.75
C ASN A 59 4.76 -2.67 6.23
N THR A 60 3.51 -2.50 5.80
CA THR A 60 3.13 -2.46 4.38
C THR A 60 2.48 -1.14 3.99
N ILE A 61 2.56 -0.84 2.69
CA ILE A 61 1.94 0.32 2.06
C ILE A 61 0.99 -0.24 1.01
N CYS A 62 -0.31 0.01 1.19
CA CYS A 62 -1.33 -0.31 0.21
C CYS A 62 -1.64 0.95 -0.62
N VAL A 63 -1.64 0.82 -1.95
CA VAL A 63 -1.81 1.93 -2.88
C VAL A 63 -2.99 1.65 -3.79
N GLY A 64 -4.00 2.52 -3.77
CA GLY A 64 -5.17 2.44 -4.65
C GLY A 64 -5.01 3.34 -5.87
N LEU A 65 -5.28 2.78 -7.04
CA LEU A 65 -5.01 3.39 -8.34
C LEU A 65 -6.28 3.76 -9.11
N LEU A 66 -6.11 4.63 -10.12
CA LEU A 66 -7.16 5.04 -11.04
C LEU A 66 -7.68 3.88 -11.91
N ASP A 67 -6.84 2.89 -12.22
CA ASP A 67 -7.21 1.72 -13.03
C ASP A 67 -7.97 0.64 -12.22
N GLY A 68 -8.24 0.89 -10.95
CA GLY A 68 -8.92 -0.03 -10.04
C GLY A 68 -8.02 -1.07 -9.38
N ASN A 69 -6.70 -1.02 -9.63
CA ASN A 69 -5.76 -1.90 -8.94
C ASN A 69 -5.44 -1.39 -7.52
N ILE A 70 -5.20 -2.33 -6.61
CA ILE A 70 -4.60 -2.08 -5.30
C ILE A 70 -3.26 -2.81 -5.26
N LEU A 71 -2.18 -2.08 -5.03
CA LEU A 71 -0.82 -2.62 -4.94
C LEU A 71 -0.33 -2.61 -3.50
N VAL A 72 0.37 -3.66 -3.08
CA VAL A 72 0.94 -3.78 -1.74
C VAL A 72 2.46 -3.83 -1.82
N TYR A 73 3.11 -2.92 -1.11
CA TYR A 73 4.57 -2.84 -1.01
C TYR A 73 5.02 -3.02 0.43
N GLY A 74 6.14 -3.71 0.64
CA GLY A 74 6.83 -3.70 1.92
C GLY A 74 7.51 -2.35 2.15
N SER A 75 7.31 -1.76 3.33
CA SER A 75 7.95 -0.48 3.70
C SER A 75 9.46 -0.64 3.82
N VAL A 76 9.92 -1.74 4.42
CA VAL A 76 11.34 -2.07 4.62
C VAL A 76 12.03 -2.70 3.42
N ASP A 77 11.28 -3.16 2.41
CA ASP A 77 11.86 -3.78 1.22
C ASP A 77 12.59 -2.74 0.36
N THR A 78 13.91 -2.75 0.37
CA THR A 78 14.71 -1.81 -0.44
C THR A 78 14.62 -2.05 -1.94
N ALA A 79 14.17 -3.24 -2.38
CA ALA A 79 14.03 -3.57 -3.80
C ALA A 79 12.83 -2.86 -4.46
N ALA A 80 11.94 -2.25 -3.67
CA ALA A 80 10.68 -1.69 -4.14
C ALA A 80 9.84 -2.71 -4.93
N GLN A 81 9.90 -3.98 -4.55
CA GLN A 81 9.14 -5.03 -5.20
C GLN A 81 7.68 -4.96 -4.75
N CYS A 82 6.76 -5.04 -5.72
CA CYS A 82 5.35 -5.22 -5.42
C CYS A 82 5.15 -6.63 -4.83
N LEU A 83 4.60 -6.71 -3.62
CA LEU A 83 4.33 -7.96 -2.92
C LEU A 83 3.05 -8.61 -3.43
N LEU A 84 2.00 -7.81 -3.58
CA LEU A 84 0.67 -8.26 -4.01
C LEU A 84 0.02 -7.21 -4.92
N THR A 85 -0.73 -7.71 -5.90
CA THR A 85 -1.59 -6.91 -6.76
C THR A 85 -3.01 -7.46 -6.65
N PHE A 86 -3.95 -6.63 -6.23
CA PHE A 86 -5.38 -6.92 -6.30
C PHE A 86 -5.95 -6.16 -7.49
N CYS A 87 -6.58 -6.88 -8.42
CA CYS A 87 -7.19 -6.28 -9.60
C CYS A 87 -8.71 -6.25 -9.44
N ASN A 88 -9.32 -5.07 -9.57
CA ASN A 88 -10.75 -4.95 -9.75
C ASN A 88 -11.08 -5.19 -11.25
N PRO A 89 -11.80 -6.27 -11.62
CA PRO A 89 -12.12 -6.55 -13.03
C PRO A 89 -13.02 -5.48 -13.66
N GLU A 90 -13.75 -4.70 -12.86
CA GLU A 90 -14.55 -3.57 -13.37
C GLU A 90 -13.69 -2.32 -13.65
N GLY A 91 -12.39 -2.34 -13.28
CA GLY A 91 -11.46 -1.23 -13.50
C GLY A 91 -11.88 0.08 -12.83
N CYS A 92 -12.75 0.02 -11.82
CA CYS A 92 -13.27 1.23 -11.18
C CYS A 92 -12.22 1.83 -10.24
N PRO A 93 -11.93 3.14 -10.35
CA PRO A 93 -10.98 3.84 -9.49
C PRO A 93 -11.16 3.56 -7.99
N VAL A 94 -10.05 3.31 -7.30
CA VAL A 94 -10.00 3.15 -5.85
C VAL A 94 -9.81 4.52 -5.20
N LEU A 95 -10.85 5.04 -4.54
CA LEU A 95 -10.85 6.42 -4.01
C LEU A 95 -10.36 6.50 -2.57
N CYS A 96 -10.53 5.43 -1.78
CA CYS A 96 -9.99 5.36 -0.44
C CYS A 96 -9.67 3.91 -0.05
N LEU A 97 -8.72 3.76 0.86
CA LEU A 97 -8.36 2.51 1.49
C LEU A 97 -8.42 2.70 3.00
N LYS A 98 -8.88 1.67 3.72
CA LYS A 98 -8.83 1.68 5.18
C LYS A 98 -8.53 0.30 5.73
N HIS A 99 -7.49 0.23 6.55
CA HIS A 99 -7.19 -0.96 7.32
C HIS A 99 -7.99 -0.98 8.62
N SER A 100 -8.54 -2.15 8.95
CA SER A 100 -9.15 -2.42 10.25
C SER A 100 -9.04 -3.90 10.59
N ALA A 101 -8.48 -4.21 11.76
CA ALA A 101 -8.15 -5.56 12.21
C ALA A 101 -7.32 -6.32 11.17
N ASN A 102 -7.88 -7.33 10.51
CA ASN A 102 -7.21 -8.14 9.49
C ASN A 102 -7.75 -7.87 8.07
N PHE A 103 -8.46 -6.76 7.88
CA PHE A 103 -9.14 -6.42 6.63
C PHE A 103 -8.68 -5.08 6.06
N LEU A 104 -8.59 -5.03 4.74
CA LEU A 104 -8.44 -3.81 3.97
C LEU A 104 -9.75 -3.54 3.23
N PHE A 105 -10.40 -2.43 3.56
CA PHE A 105 -11.60 -1.96 2.89
C PHE A 105 -11.21 -0.95 1.79
N ALA A 106 -11.87 -1.05 0.64
CA ALA A 106 -11.66 -0.15 -0.49
C ALA A 106 -12.98 0.54 -0.85
N GLY A 107 -12.97 1.88 -0.91
CA GLY A 107 -14.07 2.65 -1.44
C GLY A 107 -13.86 2.88 -2.93
N LEU A 108 -14.71 2.29 -3.77
CA LEU A 108 -14.63 2.39 -5.22
C LEU A 108 -15.52 3.52 -5.75
N SER A 109 -15.16 4.11 -6.89
CA SER A 109 -15.94 5.18 -7.52
C SER A 109 -17.33 4.75 -7.99
N ASN A 110 -17.56 3.44 -8.16
CA ASN A 110 -18.87 2.87 -8.51
C ASN A 110 -19.77 2.63 -7.29
N GLY A 111 -19.28 2.87 -6.07
CA GLY A 111 -20.03 2.71 -4.82
C GLY A 111 -20.32 1.27 -4.41
N LYS A 112 -19.62 0.29 -5.00
CA LYS A 112 -19.71 -1.13 -4.61
C LYS A 112 -18.70 -1.48 -3.53
#